data_AF-B3E566-F1
#
_entry.id   AF-B3E566-F1
#
_cell.length_a   1.000
_cell.length_b   1.000
_cell.length_c   1.000
_cell.angle_alpha   90.00
_cell.angle_beta   90.00
_cell.angle_gamma   90.00
#
_symmetry.space_group_name_H-M   'P 1'
#
loop_
_entity.id
_entity.type
_entity.pdbx_description
1 polymer ?
#
loop_
_entity_poly.entity_id
_entity_poly.type
_entity_poly.pdbx_seq_one_letter_code
_entity_poly.pdbx_strand_id
1 'polypeptide(L)'
;MLSHDEIQALLGSDVPITAASHMEAPQTAPASTITLSSGTGYRQAFALPTTKLREDGICFDTRVSGRMLWLELESGAVWGIFFRSNGSFLSYCDLGRICQRLDEARFEQARKVLSHLAVMFGWISAGDAGDFKQICSEIAEDIVKETIHADRGWNHQYLLTDASVRSLSQPYISQFQEGLVSFAASLDQERLQLVHLDPTAGLFFFQHYNYLLHPLEKVCRNRRQALQAYPLLISTFCAEEPEHMARRLQHGVDLGNPLPTAVADYFRCSKTVAKFLTEKDLDLIGNQWLCHLNKLPKILDLIRPDFWPRTAEDWECFNEWVLPIYDSLDEKWNRKRSPILQSGLNDLVKEGYQRIPARLEKYNITMTDISNLHDFEKAYHEWAVQVDMPASDATAALQQVSILRITALSRHWHQWQIQVLDESLAEGSLDDREHWPSFIDSPWPYNDLMVVPLTTPWHLKDEGSKMQHCVGGYTSSCLFYGSHIFSIRDRASGQSLSTFEIRLSDDVADPDPFYLMQHQGPHNNDPSEKCTAVLEAFLRHLTVSVSSERLREIRWQQYNRRENSDEYHRMIESPAWSRRMIDGFRELLQECPVLLGT
;
A
#
# COMPACT_ATOMS: atom_id res chain seq x y z
N MET A 1 -3.51 -25.71 -36.42
CA MET A 1 -2.79 -26.93 -36.04
C MET A 1 -1.49 -26.92 -36.82
N LEU A 2 -0.36 -26.85 -36.12
CA LEU A 2 0.96 -26.89 -36.77
C LEU A 2 1.24 -28.30 -37.28
N SER A 3 1.89 -28.39 -38.43
CA SER A 3 2.29 -29.63 -39.08
C SER A 3 3.44 -30.32 -38.33
N HIS A 4 3.60 -31.62 -38.56
CA HIS A 4 4.64 -32.43 -37.93
C HIS A 4 6.06 -31.91 -38.22
N ASP A 5 6.24 -31.29 -39.40
CA ASP A 5 7.52 -30.73 -39.84
C ASP A 5 7.86 -29.41 -39.13
N GLU A 6 6.84 -28.62 -38.75
CA GLU A 6 7.02 -27.39 -37.96
C GLU A 6 7.41 -27.68 -36.50
N ILE A 7 7.06 -28.87 -35.99
CA ILE A 7 7.45 -29.33 -34.66
C ILE A 7 8.91 -29.81 -34.65
N GLN A 8 9.40 -30.42 -35.74
CA GLN A 8 10.80 -30.84 -35.85
C GLN A 8 11.76 -29.66 -36.02
N ALA A 9 11.35 -28.56 -36.66
CA ALA A 9 12.17 -27.36 -36.79
C ALA A 9 12.37 -26.60 -35.46
N LEU A 10 11.45 -26.75 -34.50
CA LEU A 10 11.51 -26.11 -33.18
C LEU A 10 12.38 -26.85 -32.16
N LEU A 11 12.77 -28.11 -32.44
CA LEU A 11 13.45 -28.98 -31.46
C LEU A 11 14.95 -29.19 -31.73
N GLY A 12 15.58 -28.36 -32.56
CA GLY A 12 17.03 -28.17 -32.59
C GLY A 12 17.86 -29.46 -32.54
N SER A 13 17.98 -30.13 -33.67
CA SER A 13 18.96 -31.21 -33.87
C SER A 13 20.37 -30.66 -33.79
N ASP A 14 21.17 -31.11 -32.81
CA ASP A 14 22.59 -31.49 -32.97
C ASP A 14 23.24 -31.84 -31.62
N VAL A 15 23.35 -33.13 -31.29
CA VAL A 15 24.50 -33.70 -30.55
C VAL A 15 24.69 -35.17 -31.00
N PRO A 16 25.90 -35.61 -31.40
CA PRO A 16 26.15 -36.97 -31.84
C PRO A 16 26.31 -37.95 -30.67
N ILE A 17 25.68 -39.12 -30.79
CA ILE A 17 25.83 -40.24 -29.86
C ILE A 17 27.16 -40.95 -30.19
N THR A 18 28.17 -40.77 -29.33
CA THR A 18 29.34 -41.66 -29.31
C THR A 18 29.27 -42.66 -28.17
N ALA A 19 29.31 -43.92 -28.59
CA ALA A 19 29.74 -45.16 -27.95
C ALA A 19 30.04 -45.18 -26.44
N ALA A 20 29.40 -46.16 -25.79
CA ALA A 20 29.64 -46.62 -24.44
C ALA A 20 31.08 -47.08 -24.19
N SER A 21 31.67 -46.60 -23.10
CA SER A 21 32.82 -47.20 -22.44
C SER A 21 32.45 -47.57 -21.00
N HIS A 22 32.64 -48.85 -20.68
CA HIS A 22 32.60 -49.44 -19.34
C HIS A 22 33.32 -48.55 -18.31
N MET A 23 32.68 -48.30 -17.16
CA MET A 23 33.37 -47.90 -15.93
C MET A 23 32.98 -48.83 -14.79
N GLU A 24 34.04 -49.30 -14.12
CA GLU A 24 34.07 -50.19 -12.97
C GLU A 24 33.47 -49.53 -11.71
N ALA A 25 33.00 -50.37 -10.80
CA ALA A 25 32.46 -49.97 -9.50
C ALA A 25 33.54 -49.33 -8.60
N PRO A 26 33.26 -48.23 -7.90
CA PRO A 26 34.17 -47.70 -6.89
C PRO A 26 34.05 -48.48 -5.58
N GLN A 27 35.21 -48.89 -5.09
CA GLN A 27 35.45 -49.47 -3.77
C GLN A 27 35.05 -48.49 -2.66
N THR A 28 34.38 -49.02 -1.63
CA THR A 28 34.05 -48.33 -0.39
C THR A 28 35.29 -48.05 0.45
N ALA A 29 35.55 -46.77 0.76
CA ALA A 29 36.52 -46.35 1.78
C ALA A 29 35.87 -46.30 3.18
N PRO A 30 36.63 -46.54 4.28
CA PRO A 30 36.07 -46.71 5.61
C PRO A 30 35.70 -45.38 6.26
N ALA A 31 34.58 -45.39 7.00
CA ALA A 31 34.10 -44.25 7.77
C ALA A 31 35.09 -43.87 8.88
N SER A 32 35.51 -42.61 8.90
CA SER A 32 36.22 -41.97 10.01
C SER A 32 35.22 -41.57 11.10
N THR A 33 35.34 -42.21 12.26
CA THR A 33 34.55 -41.89 13.45
C THR A 33 35.00 -40.53 14.02
N ILE A 34 34.14 -39.51 13.93
CA ILE A 34 34.29 -38.25 14.66
C ILE A 34 33.49 -38.39 15.95
N THR A 35 34.17 -38.43 17.09
CA THR A 35 33.54 -38.36 18.42
C THR A 35 33.29 -36.91 18.77
N LEU A 36 32.03 -36.49 18.81
CA LEU A 36 31.60 -35.18 19.35
C LEU A 36 31.01 -35.37 20.75
N SER A 37 31.24 -34.38 21.61
CA SER A 37 30.85 -34.32 23.02
C SER A 37 29.34 -34.34 23.23
N SER A 38 28.89 -35.09 24.22
CA SER A 38 27.49 -35.20 24.66
C SER A 38 26.95 -33.88 25.24
N GLY A 39 26.21 -33.12 24.43
CA GLY A 39 25.13 -32.26 24.91
C GLY A 39 23.82 -33.04 24.88
N THR A 40 22.84 -32.68 25.72
CA THR A 40 21.51 -33.31 25.73
C THR A 40 20.51 -32.44 24.97
N GLY A 41 20.12 -32.81 23.74
CA GLY A 41 19.24 -32.01 22.86
C GLY A 41 18.65 -32.77 21.65
N TYR A 42 18.07 -32.06 20.67
CA TYR A 42 17.48 -32.59 19.42
C TYR A 42 18.09 -31.89 18.19
N ARG A 43 17.99 -32.50 16.99
CA ARG A 43 18.65 -31.98 15.78
C ARG A 43 17.77 -31.07 14.92
N GLN A 44 16.50 -31.41 14.67
CA GLN A 44 15.60 -30.65 13.78
C GLN A 44 14.12 -31.06 13.97
N ALA A 45 13.19 -30.12 13.76
CA ALA A 45 11.75 -30.38 13.69
C ALA A 45 11.14 -29.71 12.45
N PHE A 46 10.34 -30.44 11.69
CA PHE A 46 9.66 -29.93 10.49
C PHE A 46 8.16 -30.19 10.57
N ALA A 47 7.36 -29.15 10.30
CA ALA A 47 5.94 -29.29 10.01
C ALA A 47 5.74 -29.18 8.49
N LEU A 48 5.29 -30.26 7.85
CA LEU A 48 5.00 -30.27 6.41
C LEU A 48 3.48 -30.47 6.19
N PRO A 49 2.85 -29.76 5.22
CA PRO A 49 1.55 -30.18 4.71
C PRO A 49 1.69 -31.57 4.08
N THR A 50 0.72 -32.47 4.29
CA THR A 50 0.90 -33.89 3.94
C THR A 50 1.18 -34.15 2.47
N THR A 51 2.24 -34.91 2.22
CA THR A 51 2.46 -35.79 1.07
C THR A 51 1.97 -37.20 1.42
N LYS A 52 1.52 -37.98 0.42
CA LYS A 52 1.39 -39.44 0.55
C LYS A 52 2.48 -40.10 -0.29
N LEU A 53 3.31 -40.95 0.33
CA LEU A 53 4.24 -41.82 -0.39
C LEU A 53 3.47 -43.03 -0.99
N ARG A 54 3.69 -43.28 -2.29
CA ARG A 54 3.45 -44.57 -2.94
C ARG A 54 4.77 -45.11 -3.47
N GLU A 55 4.81 -46.41 -3.76
CA GLU A 55 6.02 -47.16 -4.15
C GLU A 55 6.64 -46.69 -5.49
N ASP A 56 6.00 -45.81 -6.25
CA ASP A 56 6.37 -45.44 -7.63
C ASP A 56 6.47 -43.93 -7.94
N GLY A 57 6.34 -43.01 -6.97
CA GLY A 57 6.62 -41.57 -7.17
C GLY A 57 5.63 -40.59 -6.51
N ILE A 58 6.00 -39.29 -6.53
CA ILE A 58 5.32 -38.19 -5.80
C ILE A 58 4.17 -37.58 -6.63
N CYS A 59 2.96 -37.49 -6.06
CA CYS A 59 1.83 -36.75 -6.63
C CYS A 59 1.16 -35.85 -5.56
N PHE A 60 0.68 -34.68 -5.96
CA PHE A 60 0.04 -33.68 -5.10
C PHE A 60 -1.48 -33.83 -5.13
N ASP A 61 -2.10 -34.27 -4.02
CA ASP A 61 -3.57 -34.29 -3.85
C ASP A 61 -3.97 -33.29 -2.76
N THR A 62 -4.76 -32.28 -3.13
CA THR A 62 -5.16 -31.16 -2.28
C THR A 62 -6.42 -31.42 -1.43
N ARG A 63 -6.98 -32.64 -1.45
CA ARG A 63 -8.34 -32.89 -0.89
C ARG A 63 -8.40 -33.53 0.50
N VAL A 64 -7.27 -33.89 1.12
CA VAL A 64 -7.26 -34.46 2.48
C VAL A 64 -6.25 -33.72 3.36
N SER A 65 -6.73 -32.82 4.22
CA SER A 65 -5.90 -32.04 5.15
C SER A 65 -5.38 -32.90 6.31
N GLY A 66 -4.23 -33.53 6.11
CA GLY A 66 -3.39 -34.01 7.21
C GLY A 66 -2.16 -33.11 7.35
N ARG A 67 -1.55 -33.11 8.54
CA ARG A 67 -0.23 -32.53 8.79
C ARG A 67 0.64 -33.59 9.44
N MET A 68 1.93 -33.59 9.12
CA MET A 68 2.90 -34.52 9.70
C MET A 68 4.02 -33.73 10.37
N LEU A 69 4.19 -33.96 11.67
CA LEU A 69 5.29 -33.43 12.46
C LEU A 69 6.43 -34.45 12.44
N TRP A 70 7.58 -34.07 11.92
CA TRP A 70 8.79 -34.88 11.95
C TRP A 70 9.71 -34.42 13.08
N LEU A 71 10.13 -35.35 13.94
CA LEU A 71 11.06 -35.14 15.04
C LEU A 71 12.32 -35.97 14.79
N GLU A 72 13.46 -35.33 14.56
CA GLU A 72 14.76 -36.01 14.49
C GLU A 72 15.50 -35.91 15.83
N LEU A 73 15.69 -37.07 16.46
CA LEU A 73 16.41 -37.20 17.72
C LEU A 73 17.93 -37.15 17.47
N GLU A 74 18.71 -36.79 18.49
CA GLU A 74 20.18 -36.81 18.44
C GLU A 74 20.77 -38.18 18.07
N SER A 75 20.03 -39.26 18.35
CA SER A 75 20.38 -40.62 17.94
C SER A 75 20.27 -40.86 16.42
N GLY A 76 19.77 -39.89 15.65
CA GLY A 76 19.43 -40.02 14.23
C GLY A 76 18.08 -40.70 13.98
N ALA A 77 17.33 -41.04 15.04
CA ALA A 77 16.00 -41.61 14.90
C ALA A 77 14.99 -40.52 14.51
N VAL A 78 14.26 -40.76 13.42
CA VAL A 78 13.24 -39.84 12.90
C VAL A 78 11.85 -40.38 13.22
N TRP A 79 11.03 -39.57 13.88
CA TRP A 79 9.64 -39.89 14.24
C TRP A 79 8.67 -39.01 13.45
N GLY A 80 7.68 -39.61 12.81
CA GLY A 80 6.60 -38.89 12.13
C GLY A 80 5.29 -39.01 12.93
N ILE A 81 4.75 -37.88 13.40
CA ILE A 81 3.44 -37.83 14.06
C ILE A 81 2.44 -37.24 13.06
N PHE A 82 1.53 -38.09 12.58
CA PHE A 82 0.42 -37.66 11.75
C PHE A 82 -0.75 -37.19 12.61
N PHE A 83 -1.27 -36.00 12.31
CA PHE A 83 -2.48 -35.49 12.93
C PHE A 83 -3.38 -34.81 11.90
N ARG A 84 -4.69 -34.81 12.17
CA ARG A 84 -5.68 -34.05 11.41
C ARG A 84 -6.08 -32.84 12.23
N SER A 85 -5.85 -31.65 11.69
CA SER A 85 -6.38 -30.41 12.25
C SER A 85 -7.20 -29.70 11.18
N ASN A 86 -8.36 -29.17 11.58
CA ASN A 86 -9.25 -28.42 10.70
C ASN A 86 -8.89 -26.93 10.62
N GLY A 87 -7.91 -26.47 11.41
CA GLY A 87 -7.44 -25.09 11.43
C GLY A 87 -6.07 -24.91 10.76
N SER A 88 -5.73 -23.65 10.46
CA SER A 88 -4.42 -23.23 9.97
C SER A 88 -3.28 -23.50 10.96
N PHE A 89 -3.62 -23.78 12.23
CA PHE A 89 -2.70 -24.03 13.34
C PHE A 89 -3.17 -25.23 14.18
N LEU A 90 -2.24 -25.84 14.91
CA LEU A 90 -2.56 -26.90 15.86
C LEU A 90 -3.40 -26.33 17.00
N SER A 91 -4.60 -26.88 17.21
CA SER A 91 -5.41 -26.54 18.38
C SER A 91 -4.83 -27.18 19.65
N TYR A 92 -5.21 -26.68 20.82
CA TYR A 92 -4.88 -27.31 22.11
C TYR A 92 -5.29 -28.80 22.13
N CYS A 93 -6.45 -29.12 21.56
CA CYS A 93 -6.93 -30.50 21.42
C CYS A 93 -5.98 -31.35 20.56
N ASP A 94 -5.35 -30.77 19.55
CA ASP A 94 -4.40 -31.47 18.69
C ASP A 94 -3.05 -31.67 19.40
N LEU A 95 -2.59 -30.70 20.19
CA LEU A 95 -1.43 -30.86 21.07
C LEU A 95 -1.67 -31.96 22.11
N GLY A 96 -2.81 -31.97 22.79
CA GLY A 96 -3.18 -33.03 23.74
C GLY A 96 -3.17 -34.43 23.09
N ARG A 97 -3.66 -34.55 21.85
CA ARG A 97 -3.61 -35.81 21.08
C ARG A 97 -2.19 -36.22 20.72
N ILE A 98 -1.33 -35.27 20.32
CA ILE A 98 0.09 -35.54 20.06
C ILE A 98 0.77 -36.06 21.34
N CYS A 99 0.44 -35.47 22.49
CA CYS A 99 0.99 -35.86 23.79
C CYS A 99 0.56 -37.26 24.20
N GLN A 100 -0.73 -37.56 24.08
CA GLN A 100 -1.24 -38.91 24.33
C GLN A 100 -0.51 -39.95 23.47
N ARG A 101 -0.25 -39.65 22.20
CA ARG A 101 0.50 -40.54 21.31
C ARG A 101 1.96 -40.72 21.69
N LEU A 102 2.63 -39.65 22.14
CA LEU A 102 4.01 -39.71 22.64
C LEU A 102 4.11 -40.51 23.93
N ASP A 103 3.14 -40.36 24.84
CA ASP A 103 3.06 -41.13 26.09
C ASP A 103 2.72 -42.61 25.82
N GLU A 104 1.80 -42.90 24.89
CA GLU A 104 1.50 -44.26 24.42
C GLU A 104 2.76 -44.94 23.84
N ALA A 105 3.64 -44.17 23.20
CA ALA A 105 4.92 -44.63 22.69
C ALA A 105 6.03 -44.74 23.76
N ARG A 106 5.72 -44.46 25.04
CA ARG A 106 6.66 -44.44 26.18
C ARG A 106 7.84 -43.51 25.98
N PHE A 107 7.59 -42.33 25.42
CA PHE A 107 8.62 -41.34 25.23
C PHE A 107 8.99 -40.68 26.57
N GLU A 108 10.10 -41.08 27.20
CA GLU A 108 10.53 -40.60 28.53
C GLU A 108 10.70 -39.06 28.62
N GLN A 109 10.79 -38.37 27.49
CA GLN A 109 10.92 -36.91 27.43
C GLN A 109 9.64 -36.19 26.97
N ALA A 110 8.47 -36.85 26.99
CA ALA A 110 7.22 -36.30 26.46
C ALA A 110 6.89 -34.91 27.01
N ARG A 111 7.11 -34.65 28.31
CA ARG A 111 6.91 -33.32 28.92
C ARG A 111 7.88 -32.24 28.42
N LYS A 112 9.13 -32.58 28.09
CA LYS A 112 10.10 -31.64 27.47
C LYS A 112 9.77 -31.37 26.01
N VAL A 113 9.24 -32.38 25.30
CA VAL A 113 8.74 -32.21 23.93
C VAL A 113 7.49 -31.32 23.95
N LEU A 114 6.63 -31.48 24.95
CA LEU A 114 5.39 -30.71 25.10
C LEU A 114 5.66 -29.21 25.30
N SER A 115 6.62 -28.84 26.15
CA SER A 115 7.02 -27.43 26.30
C SER A 115 7.55 -26.87 24.98
N HIS A 116 8.42 -27.59 24.27
CA HIS A 116 8.96 -27.12 22.98
C HIS A 116 7.92 -27.07 21.86
N LEU A 117 6.98 -28.03 21.79
CA LEU A 117 5.91 -28.01 20.79
C LEU A 117 4.88 -26.93 21.11
N ALA A 118 4.49 -26.76 22.38
CA ALA A 118 3.59 -25.67 22.78
C ALA A 118 4.24 -24.29 22.60
N VAL A 119 5.56 -24.15 22.83
CA VAL A 119 6.35 -22.97 22.43
C VAL A 119 6.25 -22.77 20.91
N MET A 120 6.61 -23.77 20.12
CA MET A 120 6.69 -23.68 18.67
C MET A 120 5.33 -23.34 18.05
N PHE A 121 4.25 -23.98 18.50
CA PHE A 121 2.91 -23.79 17.95
C PHE A 121 2.16 -22.59 18.53
N GLY A 122 2.37 -22.28 19.80
CA GLY A 122 1.88 -21.03 20.39
C GLY A 122 2.48 -19.82 19.70
N TRP A 123 3.77 -19.87 19.33
CA TRP A 123 4.46 -18.74 18.70
C TRP A 123 4.05 -18.57 17.24
N ILE A 124 3.88 -19.69 16.53
CA ILE A 124 3.31 -19.70 15.18
C ILE A 124 1.88 -19.10 15.17
N SER A 125 1.07 -19.36 16.21
CA SER A 125 -0.31 -18.86 16.30
C SER A 125 -0.42 -17.39 16.73
N ALA A 126 0.59 -16.87 17.42
CA ALA A 126 0.57 -15.54 18.02
C ALA A 126 0.85 -14.41 17.01
N GLY A 127 1.67 -14.65 15.99
CA GLY A 127 2.10 -13.62 15.04
C GLY A 127 3.11 -12.61 15.61
N ASP A 128 3.04 -12.27 16.90
CA ASP A 128 4.01 -11.43 17.62
C ASP A 128 4.27 -11.89 19.07
N ALA A 129 5.25 -11.28 19.75
CA ALA A 129 5.67 -11.68 21.09
C ALA A 129 4.74 -11.19 22.20
N GLY A 130 3.96 -10.13 21.97
CA GLY A 130 2.92 -9.69 22.89
C GLY A 130 1.79 -10.72 22.95
N ASP A 131 1.26 -11.06 21.79
CA ASP A 131 0.24 -12.09 21.59
C ASP A 131 0.76 -13.46 22.04
N PHE A 132 2.04 -13.75 21.82
CA PHE A 132 2.63 -15.01 22.29
C PHE A 132 2.77 -15.07 23.79
N LYS A 133 3.22 -13.98 24.42
CA LYS A 133 3.31 -13.92 25.88
C LYS A 133 1.92 -14.09 26.50
N GLN A 134 0.89 -13.54 25.86
CA GLN A 134 -0.50 -13.76 26.23
C GLN A 134 -0.90 -15.24 26.05
N ILE A 135 -0.70 -15.84 24.87
CA ILE A 135 -1.00 -17.25 24.60
C ILE A 135 -0.25 -18.19 25.55
N CYS A 136 1.03 -17.94 25.84
CA CYS A 136 1.80 -18.70 26.83
C CYS A 136 1.25 -18.54 28.24
N SER A 137 0.75 -17.36 28.60
CA SER A 137 0.11 -17.14 29.89
C SER A 137 -1.19 -17.92 29.97
N GLU A 138 -2.03 -17.87 28.92
CA GLU A 138 -3.29 -18.62 28.83
C GLU A 138 -3.05 -20.14 28.89
N ILE A 139 -2.09 -20.65 28.11
CA ILE A 139 -1.68 -22.08 28.13
C ILE A 139 -1.17 -22.48 29.52
N ALA A 140 -0.34 -21.65 30.15
CA ALA A 140 0.21 -21.94 31.47
C ALA A 140 -0.86 -21.93 32.56
N GLU A 141 -1.82 -21.00 32.49
CA GLU A 141 -2.98 -20.95 33.38
C GLU A 141 -3.88 -22.18 33.20
N ASP A 142 -4.12 -22.63 31.97
CA ASP A 142 -4.94 -23.79 31.68
C ASP A 142 -4.28 -25.11 32.10
N ILE A 143 -2.95 -25.26 31.91
CA ILE A 143 -2.18 -26.39 32.45
C ILE A 143 -2.33 -26.47 33.97
N VAL A 144 -2.26 -25.34 34.67
CA VAL A 144 -2.43 -25.27 36.12
C VAL A 144 -3.85 -25.70 36.52
N LYS A 145 -4.88 -25.19 35.84
CA LYS A 145 -6.28 -25.57 36.10
C LYS A 145 -6.49 -27.08 35.89
N GLU A 146 -6.02 -27.64 34.77
CA GLU A 146 -6.16 -29.07 34.48
C GLU A 146 -5.38 -29.96 35.46
N THR A 147 -4.14 -29.58 35.81
CA THR A 147 -3.33 -30.33 36.77
C THR A 147 -3.99 -30.37 38.15
N ILE A 148 -4.59 -29.26 38.56
CA ILE A 148 -5.34 -29.15 39.81
C ILE A 148 -6.63 -29.99 39.76
N HIS A 149 -7.36 -29.98 38.65
CA HIS A 149 -8.56 -30.79 38.47
C HIS A 149 -8.29 -32.30 38.42
N ALA A 150 -7.10 -32.71 37.96
CA ALA A 150 -6.69 -34.12 37.91
C ALA A 150 -6.26 -34.67 39.28
N ASP A 151 -5.88 -33.81 40.22
CA ASP A 151 -5.50 -34.22 41.58
C ASP A 151 -6.76 -34.57 42.40
N ARG A 152 -7.04 -35.88 42.52
CA ARG A 152 -8.27 -36.42 43.14
C ARG A 152 -8.45 -36.08 44.62
N GLY A 153 -7.47 -35.45 45.26
CA GLY A 153 -7.52 -34.96 46.64
C GLY A 153 -7.98 -33.50 46.78
N TRP A 154 -8.20 -32.78 45.68
CA TRP A 154 -8.48 -31.35 45.74
C TRP A 154 -9.94 -31.06 46.14
N ASN A 155 -10.12 -30.34 47.24
CA ASN A 155 -11.44 -29.98 47.76
C ASN A 155 -12.01 -28.80 46.96
N HIS A 156 -13.10 -29.02 46.22
CA HIS A 156 -13.79 -28.03 45.37
C HIS A 156 -14.27 -26.74 46.10
N GLN A 157 -14.10 -26.66 47.42
CA GLN A 157 -14.42 -25.46 48.21
C GLN A 157 -13.37 -24.34 48.12
N TYR A 158 -12.18 -24.60 47.60
CA TYR A 158 -11.18 -23.55 47.37
C TYR A 158 -11.36 -22.94 45.97
N LEU A 159 -12.01 -21.77 45.91
CA LEU A 159 -12.03 -20.95 44.70
C LEU A 159 -10.61 -20.44 44.43
N LEU A 160 -9.98 -20.94 43.37
CA LEU A 160 -8.78 -20.32 42.82
C LEU A 160 -9.16 -18.91 42.35
N THR A 161 -8.52 -17.91 42.92
CA THR A 161 -8.56 -16.56 42.37
C THR A 161 -7.64 -16.51 41.15
N ASP A 162 -7.93 -15.63 40.19
CA ASP A 162 -7.06 -15.41 39.03
C ASP A 162 -5.61 -15.09 39.42
N ALA A 163 -5.42 -14.44 40.58
CA ALA A 163 -4.10 -14.16 41.14
C ALA A 163 -3.33 -15.44 41.53
N SER A 164 -4.02 -16.43 42.10
CA SER A 164 -3.42 -17.73 42.46
C SER A 164 -3.08 -18.55 41.22
N VAL A 165 -3.94 -18.54 40.21
CA VAL A 165 -3.67 -19.21 38.93
C VAL A 165 -2.44 -18.59 38.25
N ARG A 166 -2.36 -17.25 38.19
CA ARG A 166 -1.18 -16.53 37.66
C ARG A 166 0.11 -16.83 38.42
N SER A 167 0.04 -16.86 39.74
CA SER A 167 1.22 -17.19 40.56
C SER A 167 1.71 -18.62 40.31
N LEU A 168 0.80 -19.57 40.09
CA LEU A 168 1.11 -20.97 39.82
C LEU A 168 1.53 -21.21 38.36
N SER A 169 1.09 -20.36 37.43
CA SER A 169 1.47 -20.43 36.01
C SER A 169 2.85 -19.82 35.73
N GLN A 170 3.34 -18.94 36.61
CA GLN A 170 4.61 -18.22 36.43
C GLN A 170 5.84 -19.12 36.14
N PRO A 171 6.05 -20.28 36.82
CA PRO A 171 7.17 -21.16 36.49
C PRO A 171 7.08 -21.75 35.08
N TYR A 172 5.86 -22.02 34.60
CA TYR A 172 5.63 -22.49 33.24
C TYR A 172 5.93 -21.38 32.24
N ILE A 173 5.44 -20.14 32.48
CA ILE A 173 5.74 -18.97 31.64
C ILE A 173 7.25 -18.77 31.53
N SER A 174 7.99 -18.85 32.64
CA SER A 174 9.46 -18.76 32.62
C SER A 174 10.10 -19.89 31.82
N GLN A 175 9.65 -21.13 31.95
CA GLN A 175 10.14 -22.25 31.14
C GLN A 175 9.81 -22.08 29.64
N PHE A 176 8.63 -21.55 29.31
CA PHE A 176 8.25 -21.21 27.93
C PHE A 176 9.19 -20.15 27.35
N GLN A 177 9.50 -19.11 28.12
CA GLN A 177 10.44 -18.05 27.71
C GLN A 177 11.87 -18.58 27.55
N GLU A 178 12.37 -19.38 28.49
CA GLU A 178 13.69 -20.02 28.38
C GLU A 178 13.77 -20.98 27.19
N GLY A 179 12.71 -21.77 26.97
CA GLY A 179 12.60 -22.67 25.82
C GLY A 179 12.58 -21.92 24.49
N LEU A 180 11.90 -20.77 24.43
CA LEU A 180 11.92 -19.87 23.26
C LEU A 180 13.32 -19.32 23.01
N VAL A 181 13.98 -18.79 24.04
CA VAL A 181 15.34 -18.25 23.91
C VAL A 181 16.29 -19.34 23.43
N SER A 182 16.17 -20.55 23.98
CA SER A 182 16.96 -21.71 23.54
C SER A 182 16.62 -22.15 22.11
N PHE A 183 15.35 -22.10 21.69
CA PHE A 183 14.93 -22.42 20.33
C PHE A 183 15.44 -21.36 19.35
N ALA A 184 15.22 -20.08 19.63
CA ALA A 184 15.73 -18.98 18.83
C ALA A 184 17.26 -19.03 18.71
N ALA A 185 17.97 -19.41 19.78
CA ALA A 185 19.42 -19.61 19.75
C ALA A 185 19.87 -20.85 18.95
N SER A 186 19.00 -21.86 18.78
CA SER A 186 19.30 -23.06 17.97
C SER A 186 18.98 -22.88 16.49
N LEU A 187 18.17 -21.88 16.14
CA LEU A 187 17.94 -21.51 14.75
C LEU A 187 19.24 -21.01 14.10
N ASP A 188 19.35 -21.25 12.79
CA ASP A 188 20.39 -20.69 11.95
C ASP A 188 20.38 -19.14 12.02
N GLN A 189 21.34 -18.59 12.77
CA GLN A 189 21.45 -17.15 13.03
C GLN A 189 21.73 -16.34 11.77
N GLU A 190 22.44 -16.91 10.79
CA GLU A 190 22.69 -16.26 9.50
C GLU A 190 21.37 -16.07 8.76
N ARG A 191 20.51 -17.10 8.76
CA ARG A 191 19.17 -16.99 8.16
C ARG A 191 18.29 -15.98 8.88
N LEU A 192 18.35 -15.91 10.21
CA LEU A 192 17.58 -14.94 10.99
C LEU A 192 17.96 -13.49 10.68
N GLN A 193 19.26 -13.22 10.60
CA GLN A 193 19.78 -11.90 10.23
C GLN A 193 19.30 -11.48 8.83
N LEU A 194 19.24 -12.42 7.89
CA LEU A 194 18.82 -12.15 6.51
C LEU A 194 17.36 -11.76 6.34
N VAL A 195 16.49 -12.19 7.24
CA VAL A 195 15.06 -11.83 7.20
C VAL A 195 14.73 -10.66 8.12
N HIS A 196 15.77 -9.96 8.63
CA HIS A 196 15.68 -8.86 9.59
C HIS A 196 14.78 -9.19 10.78
N LEU A 197 14.74 -10.46 11.19
CA LEU A 197 14.03 -10.87 12.38
C LEU A 197 14.93 -10.59 13.57
N ASP A 198 14.64 -9.51 14.29
CA ASP A 198 15.17 -9.33 15.63
C ASP A 198 14.39 -10.27 16.57
N PRO A 199 15.01 -11.34 17.10
CA PRO A 199 14.33 -12.28 18.00
C PRO A 199 13.83 -11.60 19.28
N THR A 200 14.36 -10.42 19.61
CA THR A 200 14.03 -9.64 20.80
C THR A 200 12.96 -8.57 20.56
N ALA A 201 12.78 -8.12 19.31
CA ALA A 201 11.73 -7.17 18.93
C ALA A 201 10.33 -7.81 18.84
N GLY A 202 10.25 -9.13 18.96
CA GLY A 202 9.03 -9.86 19.21
C GLY A 202 8.18 -10.20 17.99
N LEU A 203 8.40 -9.58 16.83
CA LEU A 203 7.73 -9.95 15.59
C LEU A 203 8.55 -11.00 14.84
N PHE A 204 8.32 -12.28 15.15
CA PHE A 204 8.97 -13.38 14.45
C PHE A 204 8.09 -13.96 13.37
N PHE A 205 8.30 -13.52 12.13
CA PHE A 205 7.60 -14.07 10.98
C PHE A 205 8.23 -15.40 10.56
N PHE A 206 7.80 -16.51 11.17
CA PHE A 206 8.25 -17.88 10.84
C PHE A 206 8.19 -18.19 9.35
N GLN A 207 7.22 -17.63 8.64
CA GLN A 207 7.09 -17.77 7.19
C GLN A 207 8.35 -17.28 6.44
N HIS A 208 9.01 -16.22 6.93
CA HIS A 208 10.26 -15.73 6.36
C HIS A 208 11.41 -16.71 6.58
N TYR A 209 11.51 -17.28 7.78
CA TYR A 209 12.52 -18.31 8.06
C TYR A 209 12.27 -19.58 7.24
N ASN A 210 11.02 -20.04 7.19
CA ASN A 210 10.61 -21.25 6.48
C ASN A 210 10.79 -21.13 4.97
N TYR A 211 10.64 -19.92 4.41
CA TYR A 211 10.95 -19.68 3.01
C TYR A 211 12.40 -20.04 2.66
N LEU A 212 13.35 -19.87 3.58
CA LEU A 212 14.76 -20.24 3.36
C LEU A 212 15.04 -21.75 3.50
N LEU A 213 14.04 -22.54 3.91
CA LEU A 213 14.16 -23.99 4.05
C LEU A 213 13.64 -24.70 2.79
N HIS A 214 14.52 -25.46 2.15
CA HIS A 214 14.15 -26.31 1.02
C HIS A 214 15.01 -27.59 1.00
N PRO A 215 14.49 -28.76 0.57
CA PRO A 215 15.28 -30.00 0.50
C PRO A 215 16.47 -29.92 -0.46
N LEU A 216 16.39 -29.06 -1.46
CA LEU A 216 17.46 -28.84 -2.44
C LEU A 216 18.30 -27.63 -2.06
N GLU A 217 19.58 -27.85 -1.75
CA GLU A 217 20.53 -26.80 -1.35
C GLU A 217 20.66 -25.68 -2.41
N LYS A 218 20.55 -26.03 -3.69
CA LYS A 218 20.54 -25.03 -4.78
C LYS A 218 19.41 -24.00 -4.60
N VAL A 219 18.23 -24.45 -4.19
CA VAL A 219 17.06 -23.58 -3.97
C VAL A 219 17.28 -22.70 -2.73
N CYS A 220 17.75 -23.28 -1.62
CA CYS A 220 18.13 -22.52 -0.42
C CYS A 220 19.11 -21.39 -0.75
N ARG A 221 20.17 -21.70 -1.50
CA ARG A 221 21.16 -20.73 -1.96
C ARG A 221 20.54 -19.64 -2.83
N ASN A 222 19.70 -20.01 -3.80
CA ASN A 222 19.05 -19.04 -4.69
C ASN A 222 18.12 -18.10 -3.91
N ARG A 223 17.32 -18.63 -2.98
CA ARG A 223 16.43 -17.83 -2.11
C ARG A 223 17.23 -16.89 -1.22
N ARG A 224 18.33 -17.36 -0.62
CA ARG A 224 19.26 -16.54 0.15
C ARG A 224 19.80 -15.37 -0.66
N GLN A 225 20.30 -15.65 -1.86
CA GLN A 225 20.80 -14.63 -2.79
C GLN A 225 19.71 -13.64 -3.19
N ALA A 226 18.46 -14.08 -3.36
CA ALA A 226 17.35 -13.20 -3.67
C ALA A 226 17.02 -12.23 -2.53
N LEU A 227 16.96 -12.71 -1.28
CA LEU A 227 16.71 -11.85 -0.11
C LEU A 227 17.85 -10.85 0.10
N GLN A 228 19.11 -11.29 -0.05
CA GLN A 228 20.29 -10.42 0.03
C GLN A 228 20.29 -9.35 -1.06
N ALA A 229 19.96 -9.73 -2.29
CA ALA A 229 19.96 -8.81 -3.42
C ALA A 229 18.77 -7.85 -3.39
N TYR A 230 17.62 -8.24 -2.83
CA TYR A 230 16.41 -7.42 -2.83
C TYR A 230 15.71 -7.40 -1.46
N PRO A 231 16.29 -6.72 -0.46
CA PRO A 231 15.70 -6.62 0.88
C PRO A 231 14.26 -6.05 0.88
N LEU A 232 13.96 -5.09 0.00
CA LEU A 232 12.61 -4.53 -0.16
C LEU A 232 11.53 -5.58 -0.49
N LEU A 233 11.92 -6.71 -1.07
CA LEU A 233 11.00 -7.76 -1.52
C LEU A 233 10.88 -8.92 -0.53
N ILE A 234 11.45 -8.85 0.67
CA ILE A 234 11.40 -9.94 1.66
C ILE A 234 9.95 -10.39 1.93
N SER A 235 9.03 -9.44 2.17
CA SER A 235 7.61 -9.77 2.40
C SER A 235 6.96 -10.43 1.18
N THR A 236 7.35 -10.04 -0.03
CA THR A 236 6.85 -10.62 -1.29
C THR A 236 7.40 -12.01 -1.52
N PHE A 237 8.70 -12.22 -1.30
CA PHE A 237 9.33 -13.52 -1.43
C PHE A 237 8.83 -14.52 -0.41
N CYS A 238 8.57 -14.07 0.81
CA CYS A 238 8.22 -14.94 1.92
C CYS A 238 6.70 -15.04 2.19
N ALA A 239 5.86 -14.47 1.32
CA ALA A 239 4.41 -14.58 1.44
C ALA A 239 3.96 -16.05 1.35
N GLU A 240 3.16 -16.50 2.31
CA GLU A 240 2.62 -17.87 2.37
C GLU A 240 1.60 -18.13 1.25
N GLU A 241 0.72 -17.16 1.02
CA GLU A 241 -0.27 -17.16 -0.06
C GLU A 241 0.04 -16.05 -1.07
N PRO A 242 1.12 -16.18 -1.86
CA PRO A 242 1.51 -15.13 -2.78
C PRO A 242 0.48 -15.00 -3.89
N GLU A 243 0.17 -13.76 -4.26
CA GLU A 243 -0.57 -13.48 -5.49
C GLU A 243 0.16 -14.07 -6.71
N HIS A 244 -0.55 -14.19 -7.83
CA HIS A 244 -0.03 -14.87 -9.02
C HIS A 244 1.33 -14.31 -9.51
N MET A 245 1.54 -12.99 -9.44
CA MET A 245 2.83 -12.37 -9.81
C MET A 245 3.93 -12.70 -8.82
N ALA A 246 3.67 -12.60 -7.51
CA ALA A 246 4.63 -12.97 -6.47
C ALA A 246 5.01 -14.46 -6.53
N ARG A 247 4.05 -15.35 -6.83
CA ARG A 247 4.31 -16.78 -7.03
C ARG A 247 5.22 -17.04 -8.23
N ARG A 248 5.02 -16.32 -9.34
CA ARG A 248 5.91 -16.41 -10.51
C ARG A 248 7.31 -15.92 -10.20
N LEU A 249 7.43 -14.85 -9.41
CA LEU A 249 8.73 -14.34 -8.93
C LEU A 249 9.44 -15.38 -8.06
N GLN A 250 8.78 -15.92 -7.04
CA GLN A 250 9.32 -16.98 -6.17
C GLN A 250 9.77 -18.21 -6.98
N HIS A 251 8.95 -18.67 -7.93
CA HIS A 251 9.31 -19.79 -8.80
C HIS A 251 10.55 -19.49 -9.66
N GLY A 252 10.65 -18.25 -10.18
CA GLY A 252 11.83 -17.80 -10.91
C GLY A 252 13.11 -17.82 -10.06
N VAL A 253 13.01 -17.45 -8.78
CA VAL A 253 14.11 -17.56 -7.80
C VAL A 253 14.51 -19.02 -7.61
N ASP A 254 13.56 -19.92 -7.39
CA ASP A 254 13.82 -21.34 -7.17
C ASP A 254 14.54 -21.99 -8.34
N LEU A 255 14.17 -21.62 -9.58
CA LEU A 255 14.83 -22.08 -10.80
C LEU A 255 16.23 -21.48 -11.00
N GLY A 256 16.56 -20.39 -10.32
CA GLY A 256 17.81 -19.65 -10.49
C GLY A 256 17.80 -18.72 -11.70
N ASN A 257 16.63 -18.19 -12.08
CA ASN A 257 16.53 -17.18 -13.13
C ASN A 257 17.26 -15.89 -12.71
N PRO A 258 17.77 -15.09 -13.66
CA PRO A 258 18.42 -13.82 -13.33
C PRO A 258 17.47 -12.88 -12.57
N LEU A 259 17.79 -12.58 -11.31
CA LEU A 259 16.91 -11.83 -10.40
C LEU A 259 16.45 -10.48 -10.98
N PRO A 260 17.30 -9.63 -11.60
CA PRO A 260 16.83 -8.37 -12.15
C PRO A 260 15.80 -8.53 -13.27
N THR A 261 15.81 -9.65 -13.99
CA THR A 261 14.77 -9.93 -15.00
C THR A 261 13.46 -10.35 -14.32
N ALA A 262 13.51 -11.23 -13.32
CA ALA A 262 12.32 -11.66 -12.59
C ALA A 262 11.65 -10.49 -11.82
N VAL A 263 12.46 -9.62 -11.20
CA VAL A 263 11.98 -8.42 -10.48
C VAL A 263 11.40 -7.38 -11.44
N ALA A 264 12.03 -7.17 -12.60
CA ALA A 264 11.47 -6.30 -13.64
C ALA A 264 10.12 -6.80 -14.16
N ASP A 265 9.99 -8.11 -14.39
CA ASP A 265 8.73 -8.73 -14.81
C ASP A 265 7.64 -8.61 -13.73
N TYR A 266 8.00 -8.76 -12.45
CA TYR A 266 7.08 -8.61 -11.31
C TYR A 266 6.51 -7.18 -11.23
N PHE A 267 7.37 -6.17 -11.26
CA PHE A 267 6.95 -4.77 -11.16
C PHE A 267 6.46 -4.16 -12.48
N ARG A 268 6.67 -4.85 -13.60
CA ARG A 268 6.46 -4.33 -14.96
C ARG A 268 7.26 -3.04 -15.22
N CYS A 269 8.52 -3.04 -14.81
CA CYS A 269 9.45 -1.92 -14.98
C CYS A 269 10.65 -2.31 -15.86
N SER A 270 11.54 -1.35 -16.13
CA SER A 270 12.79 -1.64 -16.83
C SER A 270 13.75 -2.51 -15.99
N LYS A 271 14.58 -3.32 -16.67
CA LYS A 271 15.67 -4.08 -16.01
C LYS A 271 16.68 -3.16 -15.31
N THR A 272 16.82 -1.92 -15.77
CA THR A 272 17.71 -0.93 -15.15
C THR A 272 17.18 -0.52 -13.79
N VAL A 273 15.88 -0.25 -13.65
CA VAL A 273 15.25 0.03 -12.35
C VAL A 273 15.36 -1.17 -11.43
N ALA A 274 15.06 -2.37 -11.93
CA ALA A 274 15.21 -3.59 -11.13
C ALA A 274 16.65 -3.79 -10.64
N LYS A 275 17.68 -3.46 -11.43
CA LYS A 275 19.08 -3.49 -10.97
C LYS A 275 19.39 -2.41 -9.93
N PHE A 276 18.80 -1.23 -10.07
CA PHE A 276 19.03 -0.13 -9.14
C PHE A 276 18.44 -0.38 -7.74
N LEU A 277 17.32 -1.09 -7.68
CA LEU A 277 16.70 -1.52 -6.42
C LEU A 277 17.48 -2.64 -5.71
N THR A 278 18.57 -3.14 -6.30
CA THR A 278 19.42 -4.14 -5.65
C THR A 278 20.09 -3.52 -4.41
N GLU A 279 20.13 -4.29 -3.31
CA GLU A 279 20.70 -3.91 -2.00
C GLU A 279 20.04 -2.68 -1.34
N LYS A 280 18.89 -2.22 -1.85
CA LYS A 280 18.10 -1.18 -1.18
C LYS A 280 17.25 -1.82 -0.09
N ASP A 281 17.14 -1.15 1.05
CA ASP A 281 16.29 -1.52 2.18
C ASP A 281 15.43 -0.32 2.62
N LEU A 282 14.51 -0.57 3.55
CA LEU A 282 13.58 0.45 4.04
C LEU A 282 14.25 1.51 4.92
N ASP A 283 15.39 1.18 5.54
CA ASP A 283 16.17 2.14 6.33
C ASP A 283 16.76 3.22 5.41
N LEU A 284 17.20 2.84 4.21
CA LEU A 284 17.71 3.77 3.21
C LEU A 284 16.59 4.53 2.48
N ILE A 285 15.54 3.84 2.02
CA ILE A 285 14.54 4.44 1.13
C ILE A 285 13.32 5.02 1.86
N GLY A 286 13.13 4.66 3.13
CA GLY A 286 12.02 5.06 3.99
C GLY A 286 10.84 4.08 4.05
N ASN A 287 10.17 4.06 5.22
CA ASN A 287 9.09 3.13 5.55
C ASN A 287 7.76 3.38 4.80
N GLN A 288 7.56 4.54 4.20
CA GLN A 288 6.37 4.84 3.38
C GLN A 288 6.19 3.85 2.21
N TRP A 289 7.27 3.21 1.75
CA TRP A 289 7.23 2.26 0.66
C TRP A 289 6.69 0.88 1.05
N LEU A 290 6.54 0.56 2.34
CA LEU A 290 5.98 -0.71 2.81
C LEU A 290 4.61 -1.02 2.17
N CYS A 291 3.75 -0.01 2.08
CA CYS A 291 2.41 -0.13 1.50
C CYS A 291 2.34 0.26 0.02
N HIS A 292 3.43 0.78 -0.55
CA HIS A 292 3.45 1.42 -1.88
C HIS A 292 4.59 0.92 -2.77
N LEU A 293 5.19 -0.24 -2.46
CA LEU A 293 6.36 -0.74 -3.17
C LEU A 293 6.11 -0.95 -4.67
N ASN A 294 4.86 -1.20 -5.07
CA ASN A 294 4.45 -1.29 -6.48
C ASN A 294 4.49 0.06 -7.24
N LYS A 295 4.47 1.20 -6.54
CA LYS A 295 4.57 2.55 -7.14
C LYS A 295 6.03 2.91 -7.41
N LEU A 296 6.96 2.59 -6.51
CA LEU A 296 8.37 3.02 -6.58
C LEU A 296 9.04 2.73 -7.95
N PRO A 297 9.00 1.50 -8.50
CA PRO A 297 9.65 1.21 -9.79
C PRO A 297 9.04 1.99 -10.95
N LYS A 298 7.74 2.31 -10.88
CA LYS A 298 7.06 3.10 -11.92
C LYS A 298 7.55 4.53 -11.92
N ILE A 299 7.74 5.11 -10.73
CA ILE A 299 8.28 6.47 -10.56
C ILE A 299 9.73 6.52 -11.06
N LEU A 300 10.55 5.53 -10.66
CA LEU A 300 11.94 5.46 -11.10
C LEU A 300 12.07 5.27 -12.62
N ASP A 301 11.18 4.53 -13.27
CA ASP A 301 11.14 4.38 -14.74
C ASP A 301 10.82 5.69 -15.47
N LEU A 302 10.22 6.67 -14.78
CA LEU A 302 9.96 8.00 -15.34
C LEU A 302 11.18 8.92 -15.23
N ILE A 303 12.11 8.64 -14.33
CA ILE A 303 13.28 9.46 -14.05
C ILE A 303 14.51 8.85 -14.73
N ARG A 304 15.33 9.68 -15.38
CA ARG A 304 16.58 9.24 -15.97
C ARG A 304 17.50 8.65 -14.89
N PRO A 305 18.19 7.52 -15.14
CA PRO A 305 19.03 6.86 -14.15
C PRO A 305 20.09 7.75 -13.48
N ASP A 306 20.58 8.75 -14.20
CA ASP A 306 21.57 9.70 -13.68
C ASP A 306 21.06 10.50 -12.47
N PHE A 307 19.74 10.67 -12.36
CA PHE A 307 19.09 11.44 -11.31
C PHE A 307 18.42 10.60 -10.25
N TRP A 308 18.55 9.27 -10.25
CA TRP A 308 17.97 8.47 -9.17
C TRP A 308 18.59 8.82 -7.81
N PRO A 309 17.83 8.74 -6.71
CA PRO A 309 18.30 9.12 -5.38
C PRO A 309 19.43 8.19 -4.91
N ARG A 310 20.55 8.75 -4.45
CA ARG A 310 21.75 7.96 -4.10
C ARG A 310 22.02 7.94 -2.60
N THR A 311 21.68 9.00 -1.90
CA THR A 311 21.89 9.16 -0.46
C THR A 311 20.57 9.05 0.31
N ALA A 312 20.63 8.85 1.62
CA ALA A 312 19.44 8.89 2.48
C ALA A 312 18.71 10.24 2.39
N GLU A 313 19.47 11.34 2.30
CA GLU A 313 18.93 12.69 2.10
C GLU A 313 18.21 12.84 0.75
N ASP A 314 18.76 12.26 -0.33
CA ASP A 314 18.07 12.25 -1.62
C ASP A 314 16.74 11.48 -1.54
N TRP A 315 16.72 10.34 -0.83
CA TRP A 315 15.50 9.56 -0.61
C TRP A 315 14.47 10.30 0.24
N GLU A 316 14.90 10.98 1.30
CA GLU A 316 14.02 11.81 2.12
C GLU A 316 13.34 12.90 1.27
N CYS A 317 14.12 13.66 0.49
CA CYS A 317 13.56 14.66 -0.43
C CYS A 317 12.73 14.04 -1.57
N PHE A 318 13.13 12.87 -2.10
CA PHE A 318 12.33 12.14 -3.09
C PHE A 318 10.95 11.80 -2.53
N ASN A 319 10.91 11.32 -1.29
CA ASN A 319 9.68 10.94 -0.63
C ASN A 319 8.81 12.15 -0.24
N GLU A 320 9.42 13.24 0.20
CA GLU A 320 8.71 14.45 0.60
C GLU A 320 8.11 15.19 -0.60
N TRP A 321 8.80 15.20 -1.76
CA TRP A 321 8.40 16.04 -2.89
C TRP A 321 8.00 15.26 -4.14
N VAL A 322 8.77 14.25 -4.55
CA VAL A 322 8.52 13.54 -5.81
C VAL A 322 7.34 12.60 -5.68
N LEU A 323 7.21 11.88 -4.56
CA LEU A 323 6.08 10.96 -4.34
C LEU A 323 4.73 11.70 -4.33
N PRO A 324 4.52 12.80 -3.57
CA PRO A 324 3.26 13.55 -3.64
C PRO A 324 2.95 14.11 -5.02
N ILE A 325 3.96 14.60 -5.75
CA ILE A 325 3.78 15.08 -7.14
C ILE A 325 3.34 13.95 -8.05
N TYR A 326 3.94 12.76 -7.90
CA TYR A 326 3.52 11.59 -8.64
C TYR A 326 2.08 11.19 -8.29
N ASP A 327 1.72 11.13 -7.01
CA ASP A 327 0.37 10.73 -6.60
C ASP A 327 -0.69 11.72 -7.08
N SER A 328 -0.43 13.02 -7.02
CA SER A 328 -1.27 14.07 -7.61
C SER A 328 -1.51 13.91 -9.11
N LEU A 329 -0.56 13.27 -9.83
CA LEU A 329 -0.54 13.15 -11.29
C LEU A 329 -0.78 11.73 -11.82
N ASP A 330 -0.67 10.66 -11.05
CA ASP A 330 -0.88 9.29 -11.55
C ASP A 330 -2.30 8.82 -11.26
N GLU A 331 -2.85 9.14 -10.09
CA GLU A 331 -4.18 8.65 -9.67
C GLU A 331 -5.31 9.12 -10.60
N LYS A 332 -5.11 10.24 -11.29
CA LYS A 332 -6.08 10.79 -12.26
C LYS A 332 -5.90 10.20 -13.68
N TRP A 333 -4.73 9.67 -14.04
CA TRP A 333 -4.40 9.21 -15.40
C TRP A 333 -4.52 7.68 -15.55
N ASN A 334 -5.72 7.14 -15.35
CA ASN A 334 -5.96 5.68 -15.29
C ASN A 334 -5.64 4.86 -16.57
N ARG A 335 -5.17 5.44 -17.69
CA ARG A 335 -5.01 4.70 -18.98
C ARG A 335 -3.81 5.04 -19.86
N LYS A 336 -3.24 6.25 -19.77
CA LYS A 336 -2.03 6.66 -20.52
C LYS A 336 -1.19 7.57 -19.63
N ARG A 337 0.12 7.32 -19.56
CA ARG A 337 1.05 8.14 -18.78
C ARG A 337 1.05 9.56 -19.31
N SER A 338 0.88 10.54 -18.42
CA SER A 338 0.98 11.97 -18.75
C SER A 338 2.36 12.30 -19.33
N PRO A 339 2.45 13.00 -20.47
CA PRO A 339 3.71 13.52 -20.99
C PRO A 339 4.37 14.50 -20.01
N ILE A 340 3.56 15.29 -19.30
CA ILE A 340 4.01 16.27 -18.29
C ILE A 340 4.69 15.55 -17.13
N LEU A 341 4.15 14.40 -16.69
CA LEU A 341 4.74 13.63 -15.61
C LEU A 341 6.15 13.13 -15.98
N GLN A 342 6.34 12.63 -17.21
CA GLN A 342 7.63 12.08 -17.63
C GLN A 342 8.72 13.14 -17.78
N SER A 343 8.49 14.21 -18.54
CA SER A 343 9.48 15.29 -18.69
C SER A 343 9.62 16.11 -17.41
N GLY A 344 8.50 16.32 -16.71
CA GLY A 344 8.40 17.17 -15.54
C GLY A 344 9.18 16.66 -14.35
N LEU A 345 9.07 15.36 -14.04
CA LEU A 345 9.87 14.77 -12.95
C LEU A 345 11.36 14.88 -13.24
N ASN A 346 11.79 14.60 -14.48
CA ASN A 346 13.18 14.77 -14.89
C ASN A 346 13.66 16.22 -14.75
N ASP A 347 12.84 17.19 -15.17
CA ASP A 347 13.17 18.60 -15.02
C ASP A 347 13.31 19.00 -13.55
N LEU A 348 12.45 18.46 -12.69
CA LEU A 348 12.41 18.79 -11.27
C LEU A 348 13.68 18.31 -10.55
N VAL A 349 14.08 17.05 -10.80
CA VAL A 349 15.21 16.42 -10.10
C VAL A 349 16.58 16.77 -10.69
N LYS A 350 16.66 17.32 -11.91
CA LYS A 350 17.94 17.55 -12.62
C LYS A 350 18.96 18.41 -11.87
N GLU A 351 18.49 19.29 -10.99
CA GLU A 351 19.34 20.22 -10.20
C GLU A 351 19.64 19.70 -8.79
N GLY A 352 19.21 18.48 -8.47
CA GLY A 352 19.29 17.88 -7.14
C GLY A 352 17.97 17.99 -6.36
N TYR A 353 17.70 16.97 -5.55
CA TYR A 353 16.46 16.82 -4.78
C TYR A 353 16.26 17.93 -3.75
N GLN A 354 17.35 18.38 -3.12
CA GLN A 354 17.36 19.41 -2.07
C GLN A 354 16.92 20.79 -2.57
N ARG A 355 16.94 21.00 -3.90
CA ARG A 355 16.53 22.28 -4.52
C ARG A 355 15.06 22.33 -4.89
N ILE A 356 14.35 21.20 -4.82
CA ILE A 356 12.93 21.12 -5.20
C ILE A 356 12.07 22.13 -4.40
N PRO A 357 12.16 22.22 -3.06
CA PRO A 357 11.34 23.16 -2.29
C PRO A 357 11.58 24.61 -2.72
N ALA A 358 12.86 25.02 -2.77
CA ALA A 358 13.24 26.38 -3.15
C ALA A 358 12.81 26.74 -4.58
N ARG A 359 12.77 25.76 -5.49
CA ARG A 359 12.24 25.96 -6.85
C ARG A 359 10.73 26.16 -6.83
N LEU A 360 9.98 25.32 -6.11
CA LEU A 360 8.52 25.47 -5.99
C LEU A 360 8.16 26.83 -5.36
N GLU A 361 8.84 27.21 -4.28
CA GLU A 361 8.68 28.50 -3.60
C GLU A 361 9.00 29.68 -4.54
N LYS A 362 10.12 29.62 -5.27
CA LYS A 362 10.53 30.68 -6.21
C LYS A 362 9.46 30.98 -7.26
N TYR A 363 8.70 29.99 -7.71
CA TYR A 363 7.63 30.17 -8.68
C TYR A 363 6.24 30.33 -8.04
N ASN A 364 6.17 30.34 -6.71
CA ASN A 364 4.94 30.36 -5.93
C ASN A 364 3.98 29.25 -6.39
N ILE A 365 4.51 28.02 -6.46
CA ILE A 365 3.78 26.81 -6.88
C ILE A 365 3.46 25.97 -5.65
N THR A 366 2.20 25.60 -5.53
CA THR A 366 1.67 24.70 -4.49
C THR A 366 1.38 23.31 -5.04
N MET A 367 1.20 22.32 -4.16
CA MET A 367 0.76 20.97 -4.57
C MET A 367 -0.63 20.96 -5.22
N THR A 368 -1.48 21.92 -4.86
CA THR A 368 -2.78 22.13 -5.52
C THR A 368 -2.61 22.55 -6.98
N ASP A 369 -1.67 23.44 -7.27
CA ASP A 369 -1.39 23.85 -8.66
C ASP A 369 -0.90 22.67 -9.50
N ILE A 370 -0.08 21.79 -8.91
CA ILE A 370 0.40 20.56 -9.56
C ILE A 370 -0.76 19.58 -9.79
N SER A 371 -1.65 19.41 -8.81
CA SER A 371 -2.83 18.54 -8.92
C SER A 371 -3.83 18.99 -10.00
N ASN A 372 -3.78 20.27 -10.39
CA ASN A 372 -4.59 20.87 -11.44
C ASN A 372 -3.95 20.79 -12.84
N LEU A 373 -2.72 20.25 -12.97
CA LEU A 373 -2.07 20.08 -14.27
C LEU A 373 -2.84 19.17 -15.23
N HIS A 374 -3.63 18.24 -14.70
CA HIS A 374 -4.48 17.37 -15.50
C HIS A 374 -5.46 18.16 -16.36
N ASP A 375 -6.12 19.15 -15.77
CA ASP A 375 -7.17 19.90 -16.43
C ASP A 375 -6.57 20.78 -17.53
N PHE A 376 -5.39 21.34 -17.26
CA PHE A 376 -4.61 22.05 -18.27
C PHE A 376 -4.11 21.15 -19.40
N GLU A 377 -3.57 19.96 -19.10
CA GLU A 377 -3.12 19.00 -20.12
C GLU A 377 -4.28 18.61 -21.05
N LYS A 378 -5.44 18.33 -20.47
CA LYS A 378 -6.66 17.99 -21.22
C LYS A 378 -7.07 19.15 -22.12
N ALA A 379 -7.16 20.36 -21.58
CA ALA A 379 -7.51 21.56 -22.33
C ALA A 379 -6.51 21.85 -23.46
N TYR A 380 -5.22 21.61 -23.23
CA TYR A 380 -4.18 21.76 -24.24
C TYR A 380 -4.36 20.78 -25.41
N HIS A 381 -4.67 19.51 -25.13
CA HIS A 381 -4.94 18.54 -26.20
C HIS A 381 -6.23 18.85 -26.96
N GLU A 382 -7.28 19.30 -26.27
CA GLU A 382 -8.53 19.75 -26.92
C GLU A 382 -8.28 20.95 -27.85
N TRP A 383 -7.50 21.92 -27.38
CA TRP A 383 -7.06 23.06 -28.19
C TRP A 383 -6.22 22.62 -29.40
N ALA A 384 -5.27 21.70 -29.20
CA ALA A 384 -4.41 21.17 -30.25
C ALA A 384 -5.24 20.53 -31.38
N VAL A 385 -6.27 19.75 -31.03
CA VAL A 385 -7.21 19.17 -32.00
C VAL A 385 -7.95 20.25 -32.78
N GLN A 386 -8.36 21.34 -32.12
CA GLN A 386 -9.09 22.45 -32.75
C GLN A 386 -8.24 23.29 -33.72
N VAL A 387 -6.92 23.27 -33.58
CA VAL A 387 -5.97 23.95 -34.48
C VAL A 387 -5.26 22.99 -35.44
N ASP A 388 -5.79 21.77 -35.60
CA ASP A 388 -5.24 20.71 -36.46
C ASP A 388 -3.79 20.32 -36.13
N MET A 389 -3.35 20.47 -34.88
CA MET A 389 -2.03 20.02 -34.41
C MET A 389 -2.07 18.50 -34.13
N PRO A 390 -1.15 17.69 -34.71
CA PRO A 390 -1.08 16.27 -34.42
C PRO A 390 -0.86 15.99 -32.93
N ALA A 391 -1.55 14.97 -32.38
CA ALA A 391 -1.44 14.62 -30.96
C ALA A 391 0.01 14.28 -30.53
N SER A 392 0.82 13.73 -31.44
CA SER A 392 2.25 13.50 -31.21
C SER A 392 3.04 14.79 -30.98
N ASP A 393 2.69 15.84 -31.72
CA ASP A 393 3.40 17.11 -31.71
C ASP A 393 3.00 17.92 -30.46
N ALA A 394 1.71 17.89 -30.11
CA ALA A 394 1.22 18.40 -28.83
C ALA A 394 1.90 17.73 -27.63
N THR A 395 2.01 16.39 -27.66
CA THR A 395 2.74 15.62 -26.63
C THR A 395 4.20 16.04 -26.57
N ALA A 396 4.87 16.14 -27.73
CA ALA A 396 6.28 16.54 -27.80
C ALA A 396 6.51 17.98 -27.32
N ALA A 397 5.57 18.89 -27.57
CA ALA A 397 5.61 20.26 -27.09
C ALA A 397 5.50 20.33 -25.57
N LEU A 398 4.53 19.61 -24.96
CA LEU A 398 4.43 19.51 -23.49
C LEU A 398 5.71 18.93 -22.87
N GLN A 399 6.34 17.95 -23.52
CA GLN A 399 7.58 17.35 -23.03
C GLN A 399 8.79 18.30 -23.04
N GLN A 400 8.75 19.36 -23.85
CA GLN A 400 9.83 20.35 -23.96
C GLN A 400 9.73 21.47 -22.90
N VAL A 401 8.59 21.59 -22.23
CA VAL A 401 8.35 22.63 -21.23
C VAL A 401 8.55 22.06 -19.82
N SER A 402 9.20 22.82 -18.94
CA SER A 402 9.39 22.38 -17.55
C SER A 402 8.08 22.30 -16.80
N ILE A 403 7.96 21.36 -15.86
CA ILE A 403 6.75 21.23 -15.03
C ILE A 403 6.40 22.53 -14.32
N LEU A 404 7.39 23.26 -13.81
CA LEU A 404 7.18 24.54 -13.13
C LEU A 404 6.55 25.59 -14.06
N ARG A 405 6.98 25.64 -15.34
CA ARG A 405 6.42 26.56 -16.32
C ARG A 405 5.01 26.14 -16.72
N ILE A 406 4.77 24.84 -16.91
CA ILE A 406 3.42 24.32 -17.21
C ILE A 406 2.47 24.58 -16.03
N THR A 407 2.92 24.43 -14.79
CA THR A 407 2.12 24.73 -13.59
C THR A 407 1.75 26.22 -13.52
N ALA A 408 2.68 27.11 -13.84
CA ALA A 408 2.39 28.54 -13.91
C ALA A 408 1.35 28.87 -15.00
N LEU A 409 1.48 28.27 -16.19
CA LEU A 409 0.50 28.42 -17.28
C LEU A 409 -0.87 27.84 -16.90
N SER A 410 -0.88 26.66 -16.27
CA SER A 410 -2.09 26.05 -15.73
C SER A 410 -2.80 26.99 -14.77
N ARG A 411 -2.08 27.61 -13.82
CA ARG A 411 -2.67 28.58 -12.90
C ARG A 411 -3.27 29.79 -13.62
N HIS A 412 -2.55 30.37 -14.59
CA HIS A 412 -3.05 31.50 -15.38
C HIS A 412 -4.29 31.10 -16.19
N TRP A 413 -4.30 29.91 -16.78
CA TRP A 413 -5.44 29.38 -17.49
C TRP A 413 -6.68 29.25 -16.59
N HIS A 414 -6.54 28.63 -15.42
CA HIS A 414 -7.65 28.50 -14.47
C HIS A 414 -8.17 29.87 -14.03
N GLN A 415 -7.28 30.83 -13.76
CA GLN A 415 -7.67 32.21 -13.42
C GLN A 415 -8.43 32.89 -14.56
N TRP A 416 -7.95 32.72 -15.79
CA TRP A 416 -8.59 33.27 -17.00
C TRP A 416 -9.97 32.63 -17.25
N GLN A 417 -10.13 31.31 -17.07
CA GLN A 417 -11.42 30.65 -17.20
C GLN A 417 -12.46 31.21 -16.23
N ILE A 418 -12.05 31.48 -14.99
CA ILE A 418 -12.93 32.10 -13.98
C ILE A 418 -13.35 33.49 -14.45
N GLN A 419 -12.41 34.31 -14.95
CA GLN A 419 -12.71 35.66 -15.44
C GLN A 419 -13.68 35.66 -16.62
N VAL A 420 -13.47 34.79 -17.61
CA VAL A 420 -14.34 34.72 -18.80
C VAL A 420 -15.73 34.21 -18.47
N LEU A 421 -15.83 33.26 -17.52
CA LEU A 421 -17.12 32.80 -17.03
C LEU A 421 -17.87 33.93 -16.31
N ASP A 422 -17.19 34.70 -15.46
CA ASP A 422 -17.79 35.85 -14.77
C ASP A 422 -18.31 36.92 -15.75
N GLU A 423 -17.51 37.27 -16.78
CA GLU A 423 -17.92 38.24 -17.80
C GLU A 423 -19.15 37.78 -18.58
N SER A 424 -19.20 36.49 -18.92
CA SER A 424 -20.31 35.92 -19.70
C SER A 424 -21.59 35.79 -18.86
N LEU A 425 -21.46 35.57 -17.55
CA LEU A 425 -22.58 35.62 -16.62
C LEU A 425 -23.10 37.06 -16.47
N ALA A 426 -22.21 38.05 -16.33
CA ALA A 426 -22.58 39.46 -16.19
C ALA A 426 -23.36 40.03 -17.40
N GLU A 427 -23.14 39.49 -18.60
CA GLU A 427 -23.85 39.90 -19.83
C GLU A 427 -25.27 39.31 -19.94
N GLY A 428 -25.61 38.28 -19.17
CA GLY A 428 -26.90 37.58 -19.23
C GLY A 428 -27.85 37.87 -18.07
N SER A 429 -28.57 39.01 -18.08
CA SER A 429 -29.78 39.31 -17.28
C SER A 429 -29.98 38.44 -16.00
N LEU A 430 -29.18 38.72 -14.98
CA LEU A 430 -29.05 37.94 -13.74
C LEU A 430 -30.01 38.42 -12.67
N ASP A 431 -31.16 37.75 -12.48
CA ASP A 431 -31.98 38.03 -11.29
C ASP A 431 -32.43 36.79 -10.50
N ASP A 432 -32.27 35.55 -11.01
CA ASP A 432 -32.71 34.34 -10.26
C ASP A 432 -31.81 33.09 -10.37
N ARG A 433 -30.76 33.08 -11.21
CA ARG A 433 -29.96 31.87 -11.50
C ARG A 433 -28.58 31.80 -10.83
N GLU A 434 -28.16 32.82 -10.11
CA GLU A 434 -26.78 32.91 -9.57
C GLU A 434 -26.57 32.24 -8.20
N HIS A 435 -27.63 31.77 -7.57
CA HIS A 435 -27.56 31.21 -6.22
C HIS A 435 -27.76 29.69 -6.24
N TRP A 436 -26.90 28.92 -5.56
CA TRP A 436 -27.17 27.51 -5.25
C TRP A 436 -27.74 27.33 -3.85
N PRO A 437 -28.61 26.32 -3.65
CA PRO A 437 -29.20 26.10 -2.34
C PRO A 437 -28.11 25.69 -1.36
N SER A 438 -28.26 26.13 -0.11
CA SER A 438 -27.36 25.78 1.00
C SER A 438 -28.11 24.92 2.03
N PHE A 439 -27.36 24.16 2.82
CA PHE A 439 -27.90 23.39 3.95
C PHE A 439 -28.50 24.28 5.05
N ILE A 440 -27.97 25.50 5.18
CA ILE A 440 -28.44 26.52 6.13
C ILE A 440 -28.81 27.80 5.39
N ASP A 441 -29.87 28.48 5.85
CA ASP A 441 -30.36 29.71 5.21
C ASP A 441 -29.70 30.97 5.78
N SER A 442 -29.00 30.87 6.92
CA SER A 442 -28.27 31.99 7.52
C SER A 442 -26.97 31.51 8.15
N PRO A 443 -25.96 32.40 8.33
CA PRO A 443 -24.71 32.03 8.97
C PRO A 443 -24.92 31.36 10.33
N TRP A 444 -24.25 30.23 10.55
CA TRP A 444 -24.37 29.44 11.77
C TRP A 444 -23.30 29.87 12.80
N PRO A 445 -23.69 30.46 13.95
CA PRO A 445 -22.73 30.90 14.95
C PRO A 445 -22.23 29.75 15.83
N TYR A 446 -20.94 29.76 16.16
CA TYR A 446 -20.34 28.85 17.13
C TYR A 446 -19.25 29.58 17.94
N ASN A 447 -19.55 29.87 19.21
CA ASN A 447 -18.73 30.71 20.07
C ASN A 447 -18.43 32.09 19.44
N ASP A 448 -17.15 32.41 19.26
CA ASP A 448 -16.64 33.62 18.63
C ASP A 448 -16.37 33.45 17.13
N LEU A 449 -16.77 32.32 16.55
CA LEU A 449 -16.71 32.06 15.11
C LEU A 449 -18.12 31.90 14.50
N MET A 450 -18.19 31.89 13.18
CA MET A 450 -19.40 31.59 12.44
C MET A 450 -19.09 30.86 11.13
N VAL A 451 -20.02 30.02 10.69
CA VAL A 451 -19.99 29.33 9.39
C VAL A 451 -20.90 30.07 8.43
N VAL A 452 -20.36 30.53 7.30
CA VAL A 452 -21.07 31.31 6.28
C VAL A 452 -21.15 30.49 4.98
N PRO A 453 -22.34 30.22 4.43
CA PRO A 453 -22.45 29.52 3.17
C PRO A 453 -22.02 30.41 2.00
N LEU A 454 -21.23 29.87 1.07
CA LEU A 454 -20.81 30.56 -0.14
C LEU A 454 -21.70 30.09 -1.29
N THR A 455 -22.83 30.79 -1.49
CA THR A 455 -23.92 30.35 -2.37
C THR A 455 -23.91 30.93 -3.77
N THR A 456 -22.93 31.78 -4.09
CA THR A 456 -22.85 32.47 -5.40
C THR A 456 -21.42 32.45 -5.93
N PRO A 457 -21.23 32.61 -7.27
CA PRO A 457 -19.90 32.77 -7.85
C PRO A 457 -19.12 33.91 -7.20
N TRP A 458 -19.79 35.03 -6.93
CA TRP A 458 -19.19 36.18 -6.26
C TRP A 458 -18.70 35.86 -4.84
N HIS A 459 -19.49 35.12 -4.05
CA HIS A 459 -19.06 34.67 -2.72
C HIS A 459 -17.79 33.83 -2.78
N LEU A 460 -17.69 32.89 -3.73
CA LEU A 460 -16.50 32.06 -3.91
C LEU A 460 -15.28 32.89 -4.31
N LYS A 461 -15.45 33.85 -5.23
CA LYS A 461 -14.36 34.72 -5.71
C LYS A 461 -13.85 35.66 -4.62
N ASP A 462 -14.75 36.33 -3.92
CA ASP A 462 -14.42 37.21 -2.80
C ASP A 462 -13.68 36.42 -1.70
N GLU A 463 -14.17 35.22 -1.37
CA GLU A 463 -13.51 34.35 -0.40
C GLU A 463 -12.12 33.90 -0.88
N GLY A 464 -12.00 33.44 -2.13
CA GLY A 464 -10.73 32.99 -2.70
C GLY A 464 -9.69 34.08 -2.77
N SER A 465 -10.10 35.33 -3.04
CA SER A 465 -9.21 36.49 -2.98
C SER A 465 -8.75 36.80 -1.55
N LYS A 466 -9.64 36.74 -0.55
CA LYS A 466 -9.32 37.01 0.85
C LYS A 466 -8.39 35.97 1.45
N MET A 467 -8.67 34.71 1.14
CA MET A 467 -7.98 33.54 1.67
C MET A 467 -6.77 33.14 0.80
N GLN A 468 -6.58 33.80 -0.35
CA GLN A 468 -5.52 33.54 -1.32
C GLN A 468 -5.42 32.07 -1.75
N HIS A 469 -6.57 31.45 -2.03
CA HIS A 469 -6.62 30.05 -2.44
C HIS A 469 -7.76 29.76 -3.43
N CYS A 470 -7.76 28.54 -3.98
CA CYS A 470 -8.47 28.20 -5.22
C CYS A 470 -10.01 28.10 -5.11
N VAL A 471 -10.63 28.45 -3.98
CA VAL A 471 -12.10 28.34 -3.81
C VAL A 471 -12.90 29.16 -4.82
N GLY A 472 -12.32 30.26 -5.34
CA GLY A 472 -12.93 31.06 -6.40
C GLY A 472 -13.23 30.31 -7.70
N GLY A 473 -12.57 29.16 -7.93
CA GLY A 473 -12.80 28.31 -9.12
C GLY A 473 -13.95 27.31 -8.98
N TYR A 474 -14.61 27.21 -7.82
CA TYR A 474 -15.57 26.14 -7.54
C TYR A 474 -16.99 26.42 -8.05
N THR A 475 -17.20 27.50 -8.82
CA THR A 475 -18.52 27.87 -9.35
C THR A 475 -19.22 26.73 -10.08
N SER A 476 -18.53 26.03 -10.99
CA SER A 476 -19.10 24.89 -11.72
C SER A 476 -19.36 23.70 -10.79
N SER A 477 -18.46 23.43 -9.84
CA SER A 477 -18.62 22.40 -8.82
C SER A 477 -19.87 22.62 -7.97
N CYS A 478 -20.13 23.85 -7.55
CA CYS A 478 -21.31 24.17 -6.76
C CYS A 478 -22.60 24.20 -7.60
N LEU A 479 -22.55 24.72 -8.83
CA LEU A 479 -23.70 24.79 -9.71
C LEU A 479 -24.16 23.41 -10.19
N PHE A 480 -23.22 22.57 -10.60
CA PHE A 480 -23.52 21.33 -11.33
C PHE A 480 -23.13 20.08 -10.55
N TYR A 481 -21.99 20.08 -9.86
CA TYR A 481 -21.48 18.85 -9.24
C TYR A 481 -21.87 18.67 -7.77
N GLY A 482 -22.66 19.59 -7.23
CA GLY A 482 -23.28 19.46 -5.92
C GLY A 482 -22.33 19.70 -4.74
N SER A 483 -21.23 20.41 -4.98
CA SER A 483 -20.36 20.92 -3.94
C SER A 483 -21.08 22.03 -3.14
N HIS A 484 -20.99 21.96 -1.81
CA HIS A 484 -21.47 23.00 -0.91
C HIS A 484 -20.28 23.52 -0.11
N ILE A 485 -19.95 24.80 -0.32
CA ILE A 485 -18.76 25.40 0.28
C ILE A 485 -19.15 26.41 1.32
N PHE A 486 -18.45 26.37 2.45
CA PHE A 486 -18.65 27.24 3.58
C PHE A 486 -17.35 27.90 3.99
N SER A 487 -17.45 29.13 4.50
CA SER A 487 -16.34 29.88 5.10
C SER A 487 -16.52 29.92 6.61
N ILE A 488 -15.47 29.54 7.36
CA ILE A 488 -15.38 29.79 8.80
C ILE A 488 -14.76 31.17 8.99
N ARG A 489 -15.50 32.05 9.66
CA ARG A 489 -15.11 33.44 9.89
C ARG A 489 -15.08 33.77 11.36
N ASP A 490 -14.17 34.66 11.74
CA ASP A 490 -14.22 35.33 13.03
C ASP A 490 -15.50 36.18 13.11
N ARG A 491 -16.26 36.02 14.19
CA ARG A 491 -17.59 36.63 14.32
C ARG A 491 -17.53 38.13 14.57
N ALA A 492 -16.47 38.61 15.24
CA ALA A 492 -16.33 40.01 15.60
C ALA A 492 -15.81 40.86 14.44
N SER A 493 -14.79 40.36 13.74
CA SER A 493 -14.12 41.05 12.63
C SER A 493 -14.64 40.68 11.25
N GLY A 494 -15.32 39.53 11.11
CA GLY A 494 -15.71 38.97 9.82
C GLY A 494 -14.55 38.39 9.02
N GLN A 495 -13.34 38.30 9.59
CA GLN A 495 -12.17 37.77 8.92
C GLN A 495 -12.35 36.28 8.59
N SER A 496 -12.08 35.90 7.34
CA SER A 496 -12.04 34.49 6.93
C SER A 496 -10.84 33.76 7.53
N LEU A 497 -11.09 32.57 8.07
CA LEU A 497 -10.10 31.75 8.77
C LEU A 497 -9.87 30.39 8.10
N SER A 498 -10.90 29.80 7.51
CA SER A 498 -10.79 28.58 6.69
C SER A 498 -12.04 28.41 5.82
N THR A 499 -11.98 27.51 4.85
CA THR A 499 -13.12 27.08 4.05
C THR A 499 -13.20 25.56 4.04
N PHE A 500 -14.41 25.01 3.91
CA PHE A 500 -14.59 23.58 3.75
C PHE A 500 -15.67 23.27 2.72
N GLU A 501 -15.52 22.14 2.04
CA GLU A 501 -16.44 21.63 1.03
C GLU A 501 -17.12 20.37 1.55
N ILE A 502 -18.44 20.35 1.46
CA ILE A 502 -19.28 19.18 1.73
C ILE A 502 -19.96 18.76 0.42
N ARG A 503 -20.04 17.45 0.19
CA ARG A 503 -20.92 16.87 -0.83
C ARG A 503 -21.98 16.00 -0.19
N LEU A 504 -23.14 15.93 -0.85
CA LEU A 504 -24.18 15.00 -0.44
C LEU A 504 -23.92 13.61 -1.02
N SER A 505 -24.25 12.57 -0.23
CA SER A 505 -24.38 11.21 -0.73
C SER A 505 -25.39 11.14 -1.87
N ASP A 506 -25.00 10.49 -2.97
CA ASP A 506 -25.91 10.09 -4.05
C ASP A 506 -26.91 9.03 -3.55
N ASP A 507 -26.56 8.26 -2.51
CA ASP A 507 -27.47 7.34 -1.86
C ASP A 507 -28.42 8.10 -0.91
N VAL A 508 -29.72 8.06 -1.22
CA VAL A 508 -30.76 8.71 -0.42
C VAL A 508 -31.00 7.97 0.90
N ALA A 509 -30.60 6.70 1.00
CA ALA A 509 -30.73 5.88 2.20
C ALA A 509 -29.54 6.03 3.17
N ASP A 510 -28.51 6.79 2.81
CA ASP A 510 -27.32 7.00 3.63
C ASP A 510 -27.69 7.71 4.95
N PRO A 511 -27.42 7.07 6.12
CA PRO A 511 -27.69 7.68 7.42
C PRO A 511 -26.78 8.88 7.72
N ASP A 512 -25.63 9.01 7.05
CA ASP A 512 -24.73 10.16 7.17
C ASP A 512 -24.47 10.77 5.78
N PRO A 513 -25.41 11.56 5.25
CA PRO A 513 -25.38 11.97 3.86
C PRO A 513 -24.34 13.07 3.57
N PHE A 514 -23.53 13.51 4.54
CA PHE A 514 -22.61 14.65 4.40
C PHE A 514 -21.14 14.20 4.33
N TYR A 515 -20.56 14.21 3.15
CA TYR A 515 -19.16 13.88 2.94
C TYR A 515 -18.29 15.14 2.94
N LEU A 516 -17.35 15.23 3.88
CA LEU A 516 -16.32 16.25 3.86
C LEU A 516 -15.32 15.95 2.74
N MET A 517 -15.23 16.83 1.76
CA MET A 517 -14.28 16.68 0.65
C MET A 517 -12.92 17.30 0.98
N GLN A 518 -12.93 18.48 1.63
CA GLN A 518 -11.73 19.21 2.00
C GLN A 518 -12.04 20.25 3.09
N HIS A 519 -11.01 20.61 3.87
CA HIS A 519 -11.01 21.73 4.80
C HIS A 519 -9.65 22.42 4.72
N GLN A 520 -9.64 23.69 4.32
CA GLN A 520 -8.43 24.43 3.95
C GLN A 520 -8.38 25.79 4.65
N GLY A 521 -7.23 26.12 5.24
CA GLY A 521 -6.88 27.44 5.76
C GLY A 521 -6.39 28.40 4.67
N PRO A 522 -5.88 29.60 5.06
CA PRO A 522 -5.33 30.56 4.12
C PRO A 522 -4.18 29.95 3.31
N HIS A 523 -4.10 30.26 2.02
CA HIS A 523 -3.12 29.72 1.07
C HIS A 523 -3.13 28.19 0.91
N ASN A 524 -4.27 27.52 1.12
CA ASN A 524 -4.37 26.05 1.17
C ASN A 524 -3.50 25.40 2.26
N ASN A 525 -3.22 26.11 3.35
CA ASN A 525 -2.58 25.50 4.52
C ASN A 525 -3.58 24.71 5.35
N ASP A 526 -3.10 23.92 6.30
CA ASP A 526 -3.97 23.25 7.26
C ASP A 526 -4.80 24.28 8.08
N PRO A 527 -6.08 23.99 8.32
CA PRO A 527 -6.92 24.82 9.18
C PRO A 527 -6.45 24.74 10.64
N SER A 528 -6.69 25.81 11.41
CA SER A 528 -6.40 25.77 12.85
C SER A 528 -7.31 24.80 13.59
N GLU A 529 -6.84 24.23 14.72
CA GLU A 529 -7.63 23.32 15.56
C GLU A 529 -9.01 23.89 15.93
N LYS A 530 -9.08 25.22 16.14
CA LYS A 530 -10.32 25.93 16.41
C LYS A 530 -11.30 25.85 15.25
N CYS A 531 -10.82 25.95 14.01
CA CYS A 531 -11.64 25.78 12.81
C CYS A 531 -12.09 24.32 12.65
N THR A 532 -11.21 23.36 12.93
CA THR A 532 -11.55 21.92 12.89
C THR A 532 -12.66 21.59 13.88
N ALA A 533 -12.58 22.10 15.11
CA ALA A 533 -13.63 21.94 16.13
C ALA A 533 -14.99 22.55 15.69
N VAL A 534 -14.97 23.71 15.02
CA VAL A 534 -16.19 24.32 14.44
C VAL A 534 -16.79 23.43 13.35
N LEU A 535 -15.97 22.90 12.44
CA LEU A 535 -16.43 22.02 11.37
C LEU A 535 -17.10 20.76 11.93
N GLU A 536 -16.48 20.09 12.89
CA GLU A 536 -17.07 18.90 13.52
C GLU A 536 -18.41 19.22 14.22
N ALA A 537 -18.48 20.36 14.91
CA ALA A 537 -19.71 20.80 15.54
C ALA A 537 -20.80 21.15 14.51
N PHE A 538 -20.40 21.72 13.36
CA PHE A 538 -21.29 22.04 12.26
C PHE A 538 -21.83 20.77 11.59
N LEU A 539 -20.99 19.77 11.31
CA LEU A 539 -21.43 18.50 10.73
C LEU A 539 -22.47 17.81 11.64
N ARG A 540 -22.20 17.75 12.96
CA ARG A 540 -23.18 17.24 13.94
C ARG A 540 -24.48 18.06 13.95
N HIS A 541 -24.38 19.38 13.78
CA HIS A 541 -25.55 20.24 13.68
C HIS A 541 -26.38 19.89 12.44
N LEU A 542 -25.75 19.74 11.27
CA LEU A 542 -26.43 19.41 10.01
C LEU A 542 -27.21 18.08 10.11
N THR A 543 -26.63 17.05 10.72
CA THR A 543 -27.29 15.74 10.92
C THR A 543 -28.59 15.85 11.70
N VAL A 544 -28.71 16.83 12.59
CA VAL A 544 -29.89 17.01 13.45
C VAL A 544 -30.85 18.07 12.91
N SER A 545 -30.33 19.13 12.27
CA SER A 545 -31.12 20.31 11.91
C SER A 545 -31.64 20.31 10.47
N VAL A 546 -30.97 19.62 9.54
CA VAL A 546 -31.39 19.61 8.13
C VAL A 546 -32.40 18.50 7.91
N SER A 547 -33.63 18.87 7.56
CA SER A 547 -34.69 17.89 7.31
C SER A 547 -34.42 17.08 6.04
N SER A 548 -34.92 15.83 6.00
CA SER A 548 -34.87 15.00 4.80
C SER A 548 -35.64 15.61 3.62
N GLU A 549 -36.58 16.52 3.87
CA GLU A 549 -37.26 17.30 2.83
C GLU A 549 -36.31 18.33 2.21
N ARG A 550 -35.57 19.09 3.02
CA ARG A 550 -34.55 20.02 2.52
C ARG A 550 -33.45 19.31 1.74
N LEU A 551 -32.99 18.15 2.21
CA LEU A 551 -32.01 17.35 1.46
C LEU A 551 -32.56 16.88 0.11
N ARG A 552 -33.83 16.47 0.04
CA ARG A 552 -34.48 16.12 -1.23
C ARG A 552 -34.60 17.33 -2.16
N GLU A 553 -34.95 18.50 -1.62
CA GLU A 553 -35.01 19.74 -2.39
C GLU A 553 -33.65 20.10 -2.99
N ILE A 554 -32.57 20.08 -2.18
CA ILE A 554 -31.21 20.36 -2.64
C ILE A 554 -30.81 19.39 -3.75
N ARG A 555 -31.00 18.08 -3.54
CA ARG A 555 -30.70 17.05 -4.55
C ARG A 555 -31.50 17.27 -5.83
N TRP A 556 -32.78 17.62 -5.71
CA TRP A 556 -33.64 17.90 -6.87
C TRP A 556 -33.17 19.12 -7.65
N GLN A 557 -32.81 20.21 -6.98
CA GLN A 557 -32.27 21.40 -7.63
C GLN A 557 -30.92 21.10 -8.31
N GLN A 558 -30.04 20.33 -7.67
CA GLN A 558 -28.79 19.87 -8.25
C GLN A 558 -29.03 18.99 -9.49
N TYR A 559 -29.93 18.02 -9.39
CA TYR A 559 -30.33 17.17 -10.52
C TYR A 559 -30.86 18.01 -11.68
N ASN A 560 -31.78 18.94 -11.42
CA ASN A 560 -32.30 19.84 -12.46
C ASN A 560 -31.22 20.71 -13.09
N ARG A 561 -30.22 21.15 -12.33
CA ARG A 561 -29.09 21.92 -12.88
C ARG A 561 -28.12 21.06 -13.66
N ARG A 562 -27.94 19.80 -13.28
CA ARG A 562 -27.19 18.80 -14.08
C ARG A 562 -27.92 18.47 -15.38
N GLU A 563 -29.22 18.22 -15.35
CA GLU A 563 -30.01 17.94 -16.55
C GLU A 563 -30.12 19.19 -17.45
N ASN A 564 -30.32 20.37 -16.87
CA ASN A 564 -30.29 21.63 -17.62
C ASN A 564 -28.86 22.17 -17.82
N SER A 565 -27.84 21.41 -17.41
CA SER A 565 -26.46 21.77 -17.72
C SER A 565 -26.25 21.78 -19.22
N ASP A 566 -27.13 21.18 -20.02
CA ASP A 566 -27.23 21.39 -21.46
C ASP A 566 -27.16 22.85 -21.88
N GLU A 567 -27.62 23.86 -21.11
CA GLU A 567 -27.43 25.27 -21.48
C GLU A 567 -26.00 25.77 -21.19
N TYR A 568 -25.38 25.30 -20.11
CA TYR A 568 -23.97 25.54 -19.77
C TYR A 568 -23.00 24.76 -20.68
N HIS A 569 -23.29 23.49 -20.96
CA HIS A 569 -22.65 22.67 -21.97
C HIS A 569 -22.91 23.22 -23.37
N ARG A 570 -24.13 23.65 -23.75
CA ARG A 570 -24.33 24.37 -25.02
C ARG A 570 -23.60 25.70 -25.07
N MET A 571 -23.43 26.39 -23.95
CA MET A 571 -22.60 27.59 -23.88
C MET A 571 -21.13 27.21 -24.10
N ILE A 572 -20.60 26.21 -23.39
CA ILE A 572 -19.22 25.73 -23.52
C ILE A 572 -18.93 25.13 -24.91
N GLU A 573 -19.87 24.39 -25.45
CA GLU A 573 -19.88 23.79 -26.79
C GLU A 573 -20.34 24.80 -27.86
N SER A 574 -20.75 26.02 -27.47
CA SER A 574 -21.15 27.02 -28.45
C SER A 574 -19.93 27.35 -29.30
N PRO A 575 -20.08 27.52 -30.63
CA PRO A 575 -18.97 27.93 -31.48
C PRO A 575 -18.33 29.26 -31.01
N ALA A 576 -19.09 30.14 -30.35
CA ALA A 576 -18.60 31.40 -29.84
C ALA A 576 -17.71 31.21 -28.61
N TRP A 577 -18.14 30.41 -27.63
CA TRP A 577 -17.33 30.09 -26.46
C TRP A 577 -16.12 29.23 -26.83
N SER A 578 -16.29 28.25 -27.71
CA SER A 578 -15.17 27.45 -28.23
C SER A 578 -14.13 28.34 -28.91
N ARG A 579 -14.53 29.33 -29.73
CA ARG A 579 -13.60 30.32 -30.29
C ARG A 579 -12.94 31.18 -29.22
N ARG A 580 -13.71 31.71 -28.26
CA ARG A 580 -13.17 32.53 -27.15
C ARG A 580 -12.17 31.74 -26.30
N MET A 581 -12.45 30.45 -26.08
CA MET A 581 -11.53 29.49 -25.46
C MET A 581 -10.30 29.25 -26.30
N ILE A 582 -10.43 29.01 -27.60
CA ILE A 582 -9.29 28.84 -28.52
C ILE A 582 -8.40 30.08 -28.51
N ASP A 583 -9.00 31.26 -28.63
CA ASP A 583 -8.28 32.53 -28.76
C ASP A 583 -7.62 32.92 -27.43
N GLY A 584 -8.34 32.82 -26.30
CA GLY A 584 -7.76 33.10 -24.98
C GLY A 584 -6.70 32.08 -24.58
N PHE A 585 -6.89 30.80 -24.90
CA PHE A 585 -5.85 29.79 -24.70
C PHE A 585 -4.65 30.02 -25.62
N ARG A 586 -4.86 30.42 -26.88
CA ARG A 586 -3.79 30.81 -27.79
C ARG A 586 -3.00 32.02 -27.27
N GLU A 587 -3.67 33.05 -26.77
CA GLU A 587 -3.02 34.21 -26.14
C GLU A 587 -2.16 33.78 -24.94
N LEU A 588 -2.70 32.93 -24.07
CA LEU A 588 -1.94 32.36 -22.97
C LEU A 588 -0.70 31.60 -23.46
N LEU A 589 -0.85 30.78 -24.50
CA LEU A 589 0.26 30.00 -25.06
C LEU A 589 1.33 30.85 -25.77
N GLN A 590 1.07 32.12 -26.10
CA GLN A 590 2.12 33.03 -26.59
C GLN A 590 3.21 33.26 -25.54
N GLU A 591 2.90 33.08 -24.26
CA GLU A 591 3.89 33.09 -23.18
C GLU A 591 4.87 31.89 -23.25
N CYS A 592 4.54 30.85 -24.02
CA CYS A 592 5.36 29.66 -24.21
C CYS A 592 5.27 29.15 -25.66
N PRO A 593 6.00 29.78 -26.61
CA PRO A 593 5.87 29.51 -28.05
C PRO A 593 6.07 28.04 -28.46
N VAL A 594 6.84 27.28 -27.67
CA VAL A 594 7.03 25.84 -27.88
C VAL A 594 5.69 25.09 -27.90
N LEU A 595 4.71 25.51 -27.11
CA LEU A 595 3.37 24.92 -27.05
C LEU A 595 2.49 25.27 -28.27
N LEU A 596 2.87 26.27 -29.07
CA LEU A 596 2.17 26.64 -30.30
C LEU A 596 2.58 25.76 -31.50
N GLY A 597 3.61 24.91 -31.36
CA GLY A 597 4.10 24.05 -32.43
C GLY A 597 4.81 24.77 -33.59
N THR A 598 5.25 26.02 -33.37
CA THR A 598 5.96 26.86 -34.36
C THR A 598 7.46 26.68 -34.33
#